data_AF-A0A1M2VSP1-F1
#
_entry.id   AF-A0A1M2VSP1-F1
#
_cell.length_a   1.000
_cell.length_b   1.000
_cell.length_c   1.000
_cell.angle_alpha   90.00
_cell.angle_beta   90.00
_cell.angle_gamma   90.00
#
_symmetry.space_group_name_H-M   'P 1'
#
loop_
_entity.id
_entity.type
_entity.pdbx_description
1 polymer ?
#
loop_
_entity_poly.entity_id
_entity_poly.type
_entity_poly.pdbx_seq_one_letter_code
_entity_poly.pdbx_strand_id
1 'polypeptide(L)'
;MFNTQRPVSHWPKLRPYGKTKQPEFHPRKPFPAPPPTPYNLQGVRRAHVQMHNENAAPPPTVPRHRRPRSEGTDYPPRSEWKNMRYLAAPPPRRGAPPRLVGDQIYIDVADEAQPIIDEIKAQGPLNERAQRVLQQVSQYRFEAMVRANYHKEAVIVEEVMANAPPPVRRMPPPEFAAARQPPLDEAAQLAADVKGELLRRELRMRRQARKREEKERKERQEAKAARAAREEFFQHNVALRLREQNERIQREMEMEARQRQEREEAERKANEARTMEERWQKMKRIQAQREQMENMQRRWRVIEEARAQEMREQEERQRKEAQERRRREQEERYVRQQEEAARRAQEEQERKRREEQERAAREAEEAARRAQEEQERNAREQWERQAQEANTQWGRTICRLYEVKWQKLKEEPVKDVRFFEFPFPIAAETCDDPSDITLERVREFLFWPQRPDCEGKTKREILKIEVLRWHPDKFESRVGPKVLPADWKRTKEAAELVARWVTTLMAEA
;
A
#
# COMPACT_ATOMS: atom_id res chain seq x y z
N MET A 1 -64.10 -85.61 27.83
CA MET A 1 -65.38 -84.87 27.81
C MET A 1 -65.07 -83.41 27.47
N PHE A 2 -65.87 -82.81 26.57
CA PHE A 2 -65.78 -81.45 25.97
C PHE A 2 -64.60 -81.22 25.00
N ASN A 3 -64.75 -81.18 23.66
CA ASN A 3 -65.60 -80.33 22.76
C ASN A 3 -65.17 -78.84 22.89
N THR A 4 -64.84 -78.03 21.88
CA THR A 4 -65.17 -78.02 20.45
C THR A 4 -64.32 -76.93 19.75
N GLN A 5 -63.87 -77.24 18.52
CA GLN A 5 -63.81 -76.41 17.30
C GLN A 5 -63.09 -75.03 17.22
N ARG A 6 -62.25 -74.96 16.17
CA ARG A 6 -61.51 -73.83 15.59
C ARG A 6 -62.43 -72.80 14.89
N PRO A 7 -62.00 -71.53 14.75
CA PRO A 7 -62.52 -70.65 13.71
C PRO A 7 -61.62 -70.57 12.47
N VAL A 8 -62.27 -70.15 11.40
CA VAL A 8 -62.00 -70.38 9.98
C VAL A 8 -61.30 -69.18 9.35
N SER A 9 -60.45 -69.49 8.38
CA SER A 9 -59.81 -68.64 7.38
C SER A 9 -60.75 -67.63 6.70
N HIS A 10 -60.33 -66.36 6.64
CA HIS A 10 -60.89 -65.35 5.75
C HIS A 10 -59.81 -64.82 4.79
N TRP A 11 -59.92 -65.26 3.53
CA TRP A 11 -59.24 -64.69 2.38
C TRP A 11 -60.20 -63.71 1.68
N PRO A 12 -59.80 -62.46 1.36
CA PRO A 12 -60.60 -61.60 0.51
C PRO A 12 -60.41 -61.94 -0.97
N LYS A 13 -61.55 -62.01 -1.65
CA LYS A 13 -61.78 -62.34 -3.05
C LYS A 13 -61.11 -61.36 -4.02
N LEU A 14 -60.44 -61.92 -5.03
CA LEU A 14 -60.08 -61.28 -6.29
C LEU A 14 -61.35 -60.78 -7.02
N ARG A 15 -61.32 -59.52 -7.48
CA ARG A 15 -62.28 -58.98 -8.47
C ARG A 15 -61.68 -59.02 -9.90
N PRO A 16 -62.53 -59.11 -10.93
CA PRO A 16 -62.14 -59.55 -12.27
C PRO A 16 -61.63 -58.43 -13.18
N TYR A 17 -60.83 -58.88 -14.15
CA TYR A 17 -60.28 -58.21 -15.32
C TYR A 17 -61.20 -57.16 -15.97
N GLY A 18 -60.76 -55.89 -15.94
CA GLY A 18 -61.18 -54.84 -16.86
C GLY A 18 -60.31 -54.85 -18.11
N LYS A 19 -60.93 -54.96 -19.28
CA LYS A 19 -60.31 -54.85 -20.61
C LYS A 19 -59.78 -53.43 -20.83
N THR A 20 -58.47 -53.24 -20.75
CA THR A 20 -57.81 -52.01 -21.24
C THR A 20 -57.34 -52.21 -22.68
N LYS A 21 -57.84 -51.35 -23.56
CA LYS A 21 -57.43 -51.18 -24.95
C LYS A 21 -55.92 -50.96 -25.03
N GLN A 22 -55.28 -51.61 -26.00
CA GLN A 22 -53.90 -51.35 -26.38
C GLN A 22 -53.75 -49.91 -26.90
N PRO A 23 -52.72 -49.15 -26.50
CA PRO A 23 -52.29 -48.00 -27.26
C PRO A 23 -51.48 -48.47 -28.48
N GLU A 24 -51.96 -48.13 -29.67
CA GLU A 24 -51.26 -48.33 -30.94
C GLU A 24 -49.90 -47.61 -30.90
N PHE A 25 -48.84 -48.40 -31.10
CA PHE A 25 -47.48 -47.92 -31.29
C PHE A 25 -47.36 -47.31 -32.69
N HIS A 26 -47.39 -45.99 -32.79
CA HIS A 26 -46.97 -45.31 -34.02
C HIS A 26 -45.43 -45.35 -34.16
N PRO A 27 -44.89 -45.81 -35.29
CA PRO A 27 -43.44 -45.78 -35.53
C PRO A 27 -42.96 -44.32 -35.65
N ARG A 28 -41.98 -43.96 -34.83
CA ARG A 28 -41.29 -42.67 -34.89
C ARG A 28 -40.57 -42.54 -36.23
N LYS A 29 -40.79 -41.40 -36.89
CA LYS A 29 -40.11 -40.97 -38.12
C LYS A 29 -38.59 -40.95 -37.93
N PRO A 30 -37.79 -41.38 -38.93
CA PRO A 30 -36.33 -41.28 -38.86
C PRO A 30 -35.88 -39.82 -38.95
N PHE A 31 -34.84 -39.50 -38.19
CA PHE A 31 -34.13 -38.21 -38.23
C PHE A 31 -33.59 -37.91 -39.64
N PRO A 32 -33.58 -36.64 -40.09
CA PRO A 32 -32.94 -36.27 -41.35
C PRO A 32 -31.41 -36.34 -41.24
N ALA A 33 -30.78 -36.87 -42.28
CA ALA A 33 -29.34 -36.98 -42.43
C ALA A 33 -28.64 -35.60 -42.53
N PRO A 34 -27.38 -35.47 -42.08
CA PRO A 34 -26.59 -34.25 -42.27
C PRO A 34 -26.23 -34.02 -43.75
N PRO A 35 -26.03 -32.75 -44.18
CA PRO A 35 -25.71 -32.42 -45.56
C PRO A 35 -24.29 -32.89 -45.98
N PRO A 36 -24.08 -33.16 -47.28
CA PRO A 36 -22.82 -33.68 -47.80
C PRO A 36 -21.71 -32.63 -47.83
N THR A 37 -20.54 -32.98 -47.30
CA THR A 37 -19.28 -32.25 -47.52
C THR A 37 -18.80 -32.44 -48.96
N PRO A 38 -18.35 -31.38 -49.66
CA PRO A 38 -17.90 -31.51 -51.04
C PRO A 38 -16.46 -32.05 -51.11
N TYR A 39 -16.31 -33.03 -52.00
CA TYR A 39 -15.16 -33.30 -52.87
C TYR A 39 -13.77 -33.51 -52.26
N ASN A 40 -13.42 -34.80 -52.20
CA ASN A 40 -12.07 -35.28 -52.41
C ASN A 40 -11.90 -35.55 -53.92
N LEU A 41 -11.12 -34.72 -54.63
CA LEU A 41 -10.66 -35.03 -55.98
C LEU A 41 -9.24 -35.61 -55.89
N GLN A 42 -9.15 -36.87 -56.29
CA GLN A 42 -7.92 -37.56 -56.60
C GLN A 42 -7.18 -36.87 -57.75
N GLY A 43 -5.84 -36.87 -57.67
CA GLY A 43 -5.07 -37.32 -58.82
C GLY A 43 -3.86 -36.49 -59.24
N VAL A 44 -2.69 -37.08 -58.97
CA VAL A 44 -1.50 -37.14 -59.84
C VAL A 44 -0.68 -35.85 -60.03
N ARG A 45 0.56 -35.82 -59.52
CA ARG A 45 1.83 -35.89 -60.31
C ARG A 45 3.07 -35.54 -59.47
N ARG A 46 4.15 -36.23 -59.83
CA ARG A 46 5.56 -36.02 -59.47
C ARG A 46 6.01 -34.55 -59.59
N ALA A 47 6.90 -34.09 -58.71
CA ALA A 47 8.29 -33.69 -59.01
C ALA A 47 8.94 -32.98 -57.82
N HIS A 48 10.27 -33.07 -57.74
CA HIS A 48 11.20 -32.31 -56.90
C HIS A 48 10.85 -30.83 -56.72
N VAL A 49 11.25 -30.24 -55.58
CA VAL A 49 12.33 -29.23 -55.47
C VAL A 49 12.48 -28.78 -53.99
N GLN A 50 13.73 -28.51 -53.62
CA GLN A 50 14.25 -27.94 -52.37
C GLN A 50 13.47 -26.71 -51.86
N MET A 51 13.51 -26.48 -50.54
CA MET A 51 14.08 -25.27 -49.90
C MET A 51 13.73 -25.24 -48.39
N HIS A 52 14.61 -24.57 -47.65
CA HIS A 52 14.79 -24.49 -46.19
C HIS A 52 13.61 -23.97 -45.34
N ASN A 53 13.54 -24.45 -44.08
CA ASN A 53 13.46 -23.63 -42.85
C ASN A 53 13.33 -24.58 -41.65
N GLU A 54 14.38 -24.81 -40.87
CA GLU A 54 14.77 -24.04 -39.67
C GLU A 54 13.73 -24.04 -38.53
N ASN A 55 14.17 -24.63 -37.41
CA ASN A 55 13.75 -24.40 -36.03
C ASN A 55 12.39 -24.95 -35.56
N ALA A 56 12.37 -26.23 -35.24
CA ALA A 56 11.50 -26.78 -34.20
C ALA A 56 12.36 -27.46 -33.12
N ALA A 57 12.43 -26.84 -31.95
CA ALA A 57 13.08 -27.38 -30.76
C ALA A 57 12.28 -28.59 -30.19
N PRO A 58 12.97 -29.58 -29.61
CA PRO A 58 12.37 -30.85 -29.20
C PRO A 58 11.63 -30.80 -27.85
N PRO A 59 10.70 -31.74 -27.60
CA PRO A 59 10.01 -31.88 -26.31
C PRO A 59 10.86 -32.69 -25.32
N PRO A 60 10.89 -32.36 -24.03
CA PRO A 60 11.46 -33.26 -23.04
C PRO A 60 10.41 -34.24 -22.52
N THR A 61 10.55 -35.48 -22.99
CA THR A 61 10.70 -36.69 -22.17
C THR A 61 10.16 -36.69 -20.74
N VAL A 62 9.17 -37.54 -20.52
CA VAL A 62 8.80 -38.15 -19.22
C VAL A 62 9.81 -39.27 -18.92
N PRO A 63 10.20 -39.53 -17.65
CA PRO A 63 9.62 -40.71 -17.00
C PRO A 63 9.37 -40.58 -15.48
N ARG A 64 8.19 -41.05 -15.05
CA ARG A 64 7.89 -41.95 -13.91
C ARG A 64 8.77 -41.77 -12.64
N HIS A 65 8.26 -41.57 -11.41
CA HIS A 65 7.38 -42.47 -10.65
C HIS A 65 7.13 -41.91 -9.22
N ARG A 66 6.01 -42.36 -8.60
CA ARG A 66 5.73 -42.53 -7.14
C ARG A 66 5.24 -41.32 -6.30
N ARG A 67 3.92 -41.41 -6.02
CA ARG A 67 3.14 -41.18 -4.77
C ARG A 67 3.69 -40.22 -3.69
N PRO A 68 2.84 -39.32 -3.15
CA PRO A 68 3.06 -38.69 -1.86
C PRO A 68 2.37 -39.47 -0.74
N ARG A 69 3.06 -39.70 0.38
CA ARG A 69 2.40 -39.69 1.70
C ARG A 69 3.39 -39.54 2.85
N SER A 70 3.01 -38.61 3.73
CA SER A 70 3.28 -38.52 5.17
C SER A 70 4.74 -38.37 5.64
N GLU A 71 4.99 -37.17 6.18
CA GLU A 71 5.51 -36.92 7.53
C GLU A 71 6.73 -37.73 7.98
N GLY A 72 7.84 -37.02 8.06
CA GLY A 72 8.96 -37.40 8.91
C GLY A 72 8.61 -37.23 10.39
N THR A 73 9.20 -38.11 11.20
CA THR A 73 9.75 -37.74 12.50
C THR A 73 11.15 -38.31 12.60
N ASP A 74 12.00 -37.50 13.22
CA ASP A 74 13.44 -37.59 13.40
C ASP A 74 13.92 -38.81 14.21
N TYR A 75 15.07 -39.37 13.86
CA TYR A 75 16.37 -39.06 14.48
C TYR A 75 17.45 -40.09 14.08
N PRO A 76 18.70 -39.66 13.79
CA PRO A 76 19.86 -40.54 13.76
C PRO A 76 20.56 -40.64 15.13
N PRO A 77 21.27 -41.75 15.42
CA PRO A 77 22.12 -41.89 16.60
C PRO A 77 23.60 -41.58 16.34
N ARG A 78 24.26 -41.22 17.44
CA ARG A 78 25.70 -41.19 17.73
C ARG A 78 26.43 -42.52 17.42
N SER A 79 27.69 -42.42 17.01
CA SER A 79 28.83 -43.17 17.58
C SER A 79 30.14 -42.45 17.23
N GLU A 80 30.90 -42.00 18.23
CA GLU A 80 32.21 -42.55 18.67
C GLU A 80 33.41 -41.95 17.91
N TRP A 81 34.08 -40.94 18.49
CA TRP A 81 35.25 -41.05 19.39
C TRP A 81 36.51 -41.64 18.71
N LYS A 82 37.51 -40.80 18.38
CA LYS A 82 38.82 -40.70 19.09
C LYS A 82 39.93 -40.01 18.26
N ASN A 83 40.75 -39.25 19.01
CA ASN A 83 42.13 -38.80 18.74
C ASN A 83 42.27 -37.67 17.70
N MET A 84 43.04 -36.58 17.87
CA MET A 84 44.27 -36.35 18.64
C MET A 84 44.33 -34.90 19.17
N ARG A 85 45.02 -34.74 20.30
CA ARG A 85 45.60 -33.49 20.82
C ARG A 85 46.73 -33.00 19.89
N TYR A 86 46.88 -31.68 19.72
CA TYR A 86 48.10 -30.91 20.04
C TYR A 86 47.87 -29.39 19.85
N LEU A 87 48.26 -28.62 20.88
CA LEU A 87 48.85 -27.27 20.92
C LEU A 87 48.28 -26.11 20.09
N ALA A 88 47.79 -25.07 20.79
CA ALA A 88 48.38 -23.71 20.87
C ALA A 88 47.31 -22.64 21.18
N ALA A 89 47.70 -21.66 22.00
CA ALA A 89 46.92 -20.51 22.44
C ALA A 89 46.80 -19.41 21.34
N PRO A 90 45.92 -18.39 21.50
CA PRO A 90 45.10 -17.75 20.44
C PRO A 90 45.56 -16.30 20.12
N PRO A 91 44.76 -15.34 19.55
CA PRO A 91 43.64 -15.28 18.56
C PRO A 91 44.03 -14.30 17.38
N PRO A 92 43.15 -13.71 16.49
CA PRO A 92 42.17 -12.68 16.85
C PRO A 92 40.83 -12.75 16.07
N ARG A 93 39.99 -11.76 16.36
CA ARG A 93 38.55 -11.62 16.10
C ARG A 93 38.17 -11.26 14.67
N ARG A 94 36.92 -11.62 14.36
CA ARG A 94 35.91 -10.86 13.59
C ARG A 94 36.43 -9.61 12.86
N GLY A 95 36.44 -9.68 11.53
CA GLY A 95 36.16 -8.53 10.69
C GLY A 95 34.74 -8.04 11.00
N ALA A 96 34.66 -7.03 11.87
CA ALA A 96 33.49 -6.20 12.02
C ALA A 96 33.39 -5.21 10.83
N PRO A 97 32.18 -4.74 10.52
CA PRO A 97 31.92 -3.71 9.52
C PRO A 97 32.64 -2.38 9.84
N PRO A 98 32.75 -1.48 8.85
CA PRO A 98 33.44 -0.19 8.99
C PRO A 98 32.91 0.64 10.15
N ARG A 99 33.85 1.32 10.83
CA ARG A 99 33.58 2.36 11.82
C ARG A 99 32.99 3.58 11.13
N LEU A 100 31.84 4.02 11.64
CA LEU A 100 31.37 5.40 11.53
C LEU A 100 32.29 6.30 12.37
N VAL A 101 33.02 7.17 11.68
CA VAL A 101 33.53 8.43 12.24
C VAL A 101 32.54 9.50 11.83
N GLY A 102 32.18 10.35 12.79
CA GLY A 102 31.13 11.34 12.66
C GLY A 102 31.37 12.29 11.50
N ASP A 103 30.56 12.12 10.47
CA ASP A 103 29.93 13.18 9.70
C ASP A 103 28.46 12.77 9.59
N GLN A 104 27.54 13.71 9.77
CA GLN A 104 26.12 13.48 9.50
C GLN A 104 25.99 13.21 7.99
N ILE A 105 25.98 11.93 7.63
CA ILE A 105 25.66 11.50 6.28
C ILE A 105 24.18 11.82 6.07
N TYR A 106 23.90 12.87 5.31
CA TYR A 106 22.64 12.99 4.60
C TYR A 106 22.59 11.82 3.62
N ILE A 107 22.02 10.70 4.06
CA ILE A 107 21.72 9.59 3.17
C ILE A 107 20.54 10.07 2.33
N ASP A 108 20.76 10.28 1.03
CA ASP A 108 19.68 10.49 0.07
C ASP A 108 18.91 9.16 -0.03
N VAL A 109 17.96 8.96 0.89
CA VAL A 109 17.17 7.71 1.04
C VAL A 109 16.36 7.39 -0.23
N ALA A 110 16.31 8.32 -1.19
CA ALA A 110 15.71 8.09 -2.50
C ALA A 110 16.48 7.04 -3.34
N ASP A 111 17.81 6.94 -3.23
CA ASP A 111 18.62 6.13 -4.15
C ASP A 111 19.13 4.80 -3.57
N GLU A 112 19.40 4.70 -2.26
CA GLU A 112 19.98 3.46 -1.69
C GLU A 112 18.97 2.33 -1.47
N ALA A 113 17.69 2.64 -1.33
CA ALA A 113 16.63 1.64 -1.16
C ALA A 113 16.13 1.08 -2.50
N GLN A 114 16.39 1.78 -3.61
CA GLN A 114 15.91 1.42 -4.94
C GLN A 114 16.47 0.07 -5.45
N PRO A 115 17.76 -0.28 -5.25
CA PRO A 115 18.30 -1.58 -5.62
C PRO A 115 17.61 -2.75 -4.90
N ILE A 116 17.25 -2.56 -3.62
CA ILE A 116 16.55 -3.58 -2.81
C ILE A 116 15.12 -3.77 -3.30
N ILE A 117 14.43 -2.66 -3.64
CA ILE A 117 13.09 -2.70 -4.21
C ILE A 117 13.10 -3.39 -5.58
N ASP A 118 14.09 -3.09 -6.41
CA ASP A 118 14.23 -3.66 -7.75
C ASP A 118 14.62 -5.15 -7.68
N GLU A 119 15.48 -5.54 -6.74
CA GLU A 119 15.82 -6.95 -6.46
C GLU A 119 14.59 -7.73 -5.98
N ILE A 120 13.77 -7.15 -5.11
CA ILE A 120 12.53 -7.81 -4.63
C ILE A 120 11.48 -7.91 -5.74
N LYS A 121 11.35 -6.89 -6.60
CA LYS A 121 10.43 -6.92 -7.75
C LYS A 121 10.88 -7.87 -8.85
N ALA A 122 12.18 -8.09 -9.00
CA ALA A 122 12.73 -9.03 -9.97
C ALA A 122 12.45 -10.52 -9.62
N GLN A 123 12.06 -10.83 -8.38
CA GLN A 123 11.78 -12.20 -7.92
C GLN A 123 10.41 -12.77 -8.34
N GLY A 124 9.62 -12.02 -9.12
CA GLY A 124 8.31 -12.46 -9.63
C GLY A 124 7.17 -12.20 -8.63
N PRO A 125 6.09 -13.01 -8.62
CA PRO A 125 4.94 -12.76 -7.76
C PRO A 125 5.36 -12.73 -6.28
N LEU A 126 5.17 -11.57 -5.66
CA LEU A 126 5.64 -11.26 -4.31
C LEU A 126 5.00 -12.20 -3.28
N ASN A 127 5.83 -12.97 -2.57
CA ASN A 127 5.39 -13.72 -1.41
C ASN A 127 5.10 -12.77 -0.22
N GLU A 128 4.36 -13.25 0.77
CA GLU A 128 3.93 -12.43 1.93
C GLU A 128 5.12 -11.79 2.68
N ARG A 129 6.27 -12.47 2.71
CA ARG A 129 7.50 -11.95 3.32
C ARG A 129 8.07 -10.76 2.53
N ALA A 130 8.12 -10.86 1.21
CA ALA A 130 8.58 -9.80 0.32
C ALA A 130 7.63 -8.59 0.38
N GLN A 131 6.32 -8.81 0.50
CA GLN A 131 5.34 -7.74 0.72
C GLN A 131 5.59 -7.00 2.04
N ARG A 132 5.86 -7.73 3.14
CA ARG A 132 6.19 -7.10 4.43
C ARG A 132 7.50 -6.31 4.38
N VAL A 133 8.52 -6.81 3.68
CA VAL A 133 9.79 -6.07 3.49
C VAL A 133 9.57 -4.81 2.67
N LEU A 134 8.80 -4.87 1.57
CA LEU A 134 8.45 -3.66 0.79
C LEU A 134 7.66 -2.64 1.61
N GLN A 135 6.76 -3.11 2.48
CA GLN A 135 5.99 -2.24 3.37
C GLN A 135 6.87 -1.57 4.44
N GLN A 136 7.87 -2.28 4.97
CA GLN A 136 8.84 -1.69 5.90
C GLN A 136 9.74 -0.68 5.19
N VAL A 137 10.25 -1.00 4.00
CA VAL A 137 11.08 -0.09 3.20
C VAL A 137 10.29 1.18 2.82
N SER A 138 9.00 1.06 2.48
CA SER A 138 8.16 2.23 2.18
C SER A 138 7.88 3.09 3.41
N GLN A 139 7.67 2.48 4.59
CA GLN A 139 7.55 3.20 5.86
C GLN A 139 8.84 3.98 6.18
N TYR A 140 10.01 3.34 6.08
CA TYR A 140 11.29 4.02 6.29
C TYR A 140 11.52 5.17 5.31
N ARG A 141 11.12 5.02 4.03
CA ARG A 141 11.20 6.10 3.03
C ARG A 141 10.29 7.27 3.38
N PHE A 142 9.07 7.00 3.83
CA PHE A 142 8.14 8.03 4.28
C PHE A 142 8.69 8.77 5.51
N GLU A 143 9.19 8.05 6.51
CA GLU A 143 9.81 8.66 7.70
C GLU A 143 11.02 9.52 7.35
N ALA A 144 11.88 9.07 6.43
CA ALA A 144 13.03 9.83 5.97
C ALA A 144 12.60 11.13 5.25
N MET A 145 11.57 11.07 4.41
CA MET A 145 11.02 12.23 3.72
C MET A 145 10.42 13.25 4.71
N VAL A 146 9.70 12.77 5.72
CA VAL A 146 9.14 13.62 6.78
C VAL A 146 10.24 14.29 7.59
N ARG A 147 11.31 13.58 7.96
CA ARG A 147 12.47 14.16 8.67
C ARG A 147 13.21 15.20 7.82
N ALA A 148 13.36 14.95 6.52
CA ALA A 148 14.00 15.90 5.61
C ALA A 148 13.19 17.20 5.49
N ASN A 149 11.86 17.12 5.43
CA ASN A 149 11.00 18.30 5.43
C ASN A 149 11.03 19.05 6.78
N TYR A 150 11.01 18.32 7.90
CA TYR A 150 11.16 18.92 9.24
C TYR A 150 12.48 19.69 9.38
N HIS A 151 13.58 19.16 8.85
CA HIS A 151 14.86 19.87 8.88
C HIS A 151 14.87 21.13 8.01
N LYS A 152 14.22 21.12 6.84
CA LYS A 152 14.07 22.32 6.00
C LYS A 152 13.28 23.41 6.72
N GLU A 153 12.19 23.05 7.40
CA GLU A 153 11.39 24.00 8.17
C GLU A 153 12.14 24.52 9.41
N ALA A 154 12.89 23.66 10.10
CA ALA A 154 13.70 24.05 11.25
C ALA A 154 14.79 25.08 10.89
N VAL A 155 15.44 24.93 9.73
CA VAL A 155 16.43 25.90 9.23
C VAL A 155 15.78 27.25 8.96
N ILE A 156 14.57 27.28 8.39
CA ILE A 156 13.81 28.53 8.17
C ILE A 156 13.48 29.20 9.50
N VAL A 157 13.07 28.43 10.52
CA VAL A 157 12.78 28.98 11.85
C VAL A 157 14.04 29.53 12.53
N GLU A 158 15.18 28.84 12.44
CA GLU A 158 16.46 29.35 12.95
C GLU A 158 16.92 30.62 12.22
N GLU A 159 16.73 30.70 10.91
CA GLU A 159 17.06 31.89 10.11
C GLU A 159 16.14 33.08 10.43
N VAL A 160 14.85 32.84 10.68
CA VAL A 160 13.90 33.87 11.14
C VAL A 160 14.23 34.36 12.55
N MET A 161 14.67 33.46 13.45
CA MET A 161 15.12 33.85 14.79
C MET A 161 16.46 34.59 14.79
N ALA A 162 17.38 34.25 13.88
CA ALA A 162 18.65 34.94 13.72
C ALA A 162 18.48 36.37 13.13
N ASN A 163 17.44 36.58 12.31
CA ASN A 163 17.13 37.88 11.69
C ASN A 163 16.09 38.72 12.46
N ALA A 164 15.58 38.24 13.60
CA ALA A 164 14.68 39.01 14.44
C ALA A 164 15.45 40.16 15.13
N PRO A 165 15.04 41.43 14.97
CA PRO A 165 15.75 42.56 15.57
C PRO A 165 15.66 42.49 17.11
N PRO A 166 16.78 42.71 17.83
CA PRO A 166 16.80 42.58 19.28
C PRO A 166 15.93 43.65 19.97
N PRO A 167 15.33 43.33 21.12
CA PRO A 167 14.44 44.25 21.83
C PRO A 167 15.20 45.48 22.35
N VAL A 168 14.67 46.65 21.97
CA VAL A 168 15.17 48.00 22.30
C VAL A 168 15.28 48.18 23.81
N ARG A 169 16.51 48.25 24.31
CA ARG A 169 16.82 48.53 25.72
C ARG A 169 17.08 50.03 25.92
N ARG A 170 16.29 50.64 26.80
CA ARG A 170 16.37 52.06 27.22
C ARG A 170 17.76 52.40 27.79
N MET A 171 18.36 53.48 27.29
CA MET A 171 19.44 54.28 27.90
C MET A 171 18.95 54.99 29.19
N PRO A 172 19.78 55.52 30.13
CA PRO A 172 20.90 56.48 29.90
C PRO A 172 22.02 56.49 31.02
N PRO A 173 22.87 57.53 31.26
CA PRO A 173 23.69 58.44 30.42
C PRO A 173 25.17 58.53 30.93
N PRO A 174 25.90 59.67 30.84
CA PRO A 174 27.10 59.88 30.00
C PRO A 174 28.40 60.00 30.82
N GLU A 175 29.58 60.04 30.20
CA GLU A 175 30.69 60.92 30.63
C GLU A 175 32.02 60.74 29.85
N PHE A 176 32.64 61.89 29.54
CA PHE A 176 34.02 62.21 29.12
C PHE A 176 34.56 61.64 27.78
N ALA A 177 34.73 62.47 26.74
CA ALA A 177 35.85 63.42 26.46
C ALA A 177 37.18 62.67 26.14
N ALA A 178 38.07 63.07 25.23
CA ALA A 178 38.21 64.08 24.18
C ALA A 178 39.51 63.65 23.42
N ALA A 179 39.53 63.67 22.08
CA ALA A 179 40.30 64.61 21.25
C ALA A 179 41.75 64.23 20.84
N ARG A 180 41.92 64.20 19.51
CA ARG A 180 42.97 64.80 18.64
C ARG A 180 44.47 64.42 18.76
N GLN A 181 45.01 63.98 17.62
CA GLN A 181 46.42 64.12 17.16
C GLN A 181 46.80 65.62 17.01
N PRO A 182 48.08 66.11 16.98
CA PRO A 182 49.13 65.81 15.97
C PRO A 182 50.61 66.04 16.49
N PRO A 183 51.62 66.57 15.74
CA PRO A 183 52.81 65.82 15.33
C PRO A 183 54.18 66.41 15.75
N LEU A 184 55.24 65.64 15.39
CA LEU A 184 56.61 66.00 14.98
C LEU A 184 57.54 66.84 15.88
N ASP A 185 58.67 66.17 16.19
CA ASP A 185 60.05 66.65 16.20
C ASP A 185 60.47 67.77 17.15
N GLU A 186 60.92 67.36 18.34
CA GLU A 186 62.26 67.64 18.90
C GLU A 186 62.40 67.01 20.30
N ALA A 187 62.41 65.67 20.39
CA ALA A 187 62.65 64.96 21.66
C ALA A 187 63.57 63.75 21.52
N ALA A 188 64.45 63.77 20.52
CA ALA A 188 65.33 62.68 20.14
C ALA A 188 66.49 62.40 21.12
N GLN A 189 66.66 63.16 22.20
CA GLN A 189 67.77 62.97 23.15
C GLN A 189 67.35 62.65 24.60
N LEU A 190 66.11 62.94 25.02
CA LEU A 190 65.52 62.35 26.24
C LEU A 190 64.86 60.98 25.97
N ALA A 191 64.53 60.71 24.69
CA ALA A 191 63.99 59.44 24.24
C ALA A 191 64.99 58.28 24.40
N ALA A 192 66.31 58.48 24.49
CA ALA A 192 67.24 57.35 24.64
C ALA A 192 67.14 56.67 26.03
N ASP A 193 67.04 57.44 27.11
CA ASP A 193 66.94 56.91 28.47
C ASP A 193 65.52 56.48 28.85
N VAL A 194 64.50 57.23 28.42
CA VAL A 194 63.08 56.82 28.58
C VAL A 194 62.76 55.61 27.68
N LYS A 195 63.35 55.48 26.49
CA LYS A 195 63.26 54.26 25.66
C LYS A 195 63.99 53.08 26.28
N GLY A 196 65.07 53.32 27.03
CA GLY A 196 65.74 52.28 27.82
C GLY A 196 64.87 51.74 28.97
N GLU A 197 64.14 52.61 29.67
CA GLU A 197 63.17 52.22 30.70
C GLU A 197 61.89 51.62 30.10
N LEU A 198 61.36 52.18 29.01
CA LEU A 198 60.23 51.62 28.25
C LEU A 198 60.57 50.25 27.68
N LEU A 199 61.77 50.05 27.10
CA LEU A 199 62.20 48.72 26.66
C LEU A 199 62.31 47.76 27.85
N ARG A 200 62.84 48.20 29.00
CA ARG A 200 62.93 47.33 30.18
C ARG A 200 61.56 46.98 30.74
N ARG A 201 60.62 47.93 30.77
CA ARG A 201 59.23 47.72 31.16
C ARG A 201 58.48 46.85 30.16
N GLU A 202 58.70 47.06 28.87
CA GLU A 202 58.14 46.26 27.78
C GLU A 202 58.72 44.85 27.79
N LEU A 203 60.01 44.65 28.08
CA LEU A 203 60.60 43.32 28.28
C LEU A 203 60.03 42.63 29.52
N ARG A 204 59.78 43.37 30.62
CA ARG A 204 59.11 42.81 31.81
C ARG A 204 57.67 42.40 31.47
N MET A 205 56.93 43.24 30.74
CA MET A 205 55.57 42.94 30.27
C MET A 205 55.54 41.77 29.30
N ARG A 206 56.47 41.69 28.34
CA ARG A 206 56.61 40.55 27.41
C ARG A 206 57.03 39.27 28.13
N ARG A 207 57.89 39.34 29.15
CA ARG A 207 58.22 38.19 30.00
C ARG A 207 57.02 37.74 30.84
N GLN A 208 56.23 38.67 31.39
CA GLN A 208 55.00 38.35 32.11
C GLN A 208 53.91 37.82 31.17
N ALA A 209 53.78 38.37 29.97
CA ALA A 209 52.87 37.88 28.94
C ALA A 209 53.25 36.47 28.48
N ARG A 210 54.52 36.21 28.19
CA ARG A 210 55.01 34.84 27.88
C ARG A 210 54.77 33.87 29.03
N LYS A 211 54.96 34.31 30.29
CA LYS A 211 54.64 33.47 31.46
C LYS A 211 53.13 33.20 31.59
N ARG A 212 52.28 34.18 31.28
CA ARG A 212 50.82 34.02 31.25
C ARG A 212 50.38 33.11 30.12
N GLU A 213 50.92 33.27 28.92
CA GLU A 213 50.67 32.41 27.77
C GLU A 213 51.16 30.98 28.03
N GLU A 214 52.33 30.80 28.63
CA GLU A 214 52.84 29.47 28.98
C GLU A 214 51.97 28.82 30.08
N LYS A 215 51.55 29.61 31.08
CA LYS A 215 50.61 29.17 32.11
C LYS A 215 49.26 28.78 31.51
N GLU A 216 48.71 29.61 30.64
CA GLU A 216 47.43 29.36 29.96
C GLU A 216 47.54 28.17 29.00
N ARG A 217 48.69 27.98 28.34
CA ARG A 217 48.94 26.78 27.52
C ARG A 217 48.99 25.53 28.37
N LYS A 218 49.62 25.58 29.55
CA LYS A 218 49.63 24.47 30.53
C LYS A 218 48.22 24.20 31.05
N GLU A 219 47.49 25.22 31.49
CA GLU A 219 46.10 25.09 31.95
C GLU A 219 45.17 24.54 30.84
N ARG A 220 45.35 24.96 29.58
CA ARG A 220 44.61 24.41 28.43
C ARG A 220 45.00 22.95 28.15
N GLN A 221 46.28 22.60 28.25
CA GLN A 221 46.74 21.22 28.08
C GLN A 221 46.23 20.31 29.20
N GLU A 222 46.26 20.78 30.45
CA GLU A 222 45.71 20.09 31.62
C GLU A 222 44.18 19.96 31.53
N ALA A 223 43.47 21.00 31.12
CA ALA A 223 42.03 20.94 30.89
C ALA A 223 41.67 19.97 29.76
N LYS A 224 42.46 19.93 28.68
CA LYS A 224 42.29 18.96 27.59
C LYS A 224 42.58 17.54 28.05
N ALA A 225 43.63 17.33 28.84
CA ALA A 225 43.96 16.03 29.43
C ALA A 225 42.88 15.57 30.43
N ALA A 226 42.35 16.48 31.25
CA ALA A 226 41.27 16.19 32.18
C ALA A 226 39.96 15.82 31.47
N ARG A 227 39.64 16.49 30.34
CA ARG A 227 38.51 16.11 29.49
C ARG A 227 38.71 14.73 28.87
N ALA A 228 39.89 14.46 28.32
CA ALA A 228 40.22 13.14 27.76
C ALA A 228 40.12 12.04 28.83
N ALA A 229 40.64 12.26 30.04
CA ALA A 229 40.54 11.30 31.13
C ALA A 229 39.09 11.05 31.59
N ARG A 230 38.24 12.09 31.62
CA ARG A 230 36.81 11.93 31.91
C ARG A 230 36.08 11.16 30.83
N GLU A 231 36.42 11.40 29.56
CA GLU A 231 35.86 10.71 28.43
C GLU A 231 36.28 9.23 28.42
N GLU A 232 37.55 8.93 28.66
CA GLU A 232 38.04 7.55 28.83
C GLU A 232 37.36 6.84 30.00
N PHE A 233 37.19 7.52 31.13
CA PHE A 233 36.45 6.97 32.27
C PHE A 233 34.98 6.70 31.95
N PHE A 234 34.33 7.59 31.21
CA PHE A 234 32.95 7.40 30.76
C PHE A 234 32.84 6.21 29.79
N GLN A 235 33.71 6.15 28.78
CA GLN A 235 33.78 5.05 27.82
C GLN A 235 34.07 3.71 28.51
N HIS A 236 34.95 3.70 29.51
CA HIS A 236 35.23 2.53 30.33
C HIS A 236 34.00 2.04 31.11
N ASN A 237 33.26 2.96 31.75
CA ASN A 237 32.03 2.61 32.48
C ASN A 237 30.91 2.11 31.57
N VAL A 238 30.76 2.72 30.38
CA VAL A 238 29.81 2.25 29.37
C VAL A 238 30.19 0.85 28.89
N ALA A 239 31.48 0.60 28.63
CA ALA A 239 31.97 -0.72 28.24
C ALA A 239 31.77 -1.77 29.36
N LEU A 240 31.94 -1.39 30.63
CA LEU A 240 31.72 -2.27 31.77
C LEU A 240 30.25 -2.67 31.89
N ARG A 241 29.32 -1.69 31.84
CA ARG A 241 27.87 -1.97 31.87
C ARG A 241 27.42 -2.83 30.71
N LEU A 242 27.98 -2.62 29.52
CA LEU A 242 27.66 -3.44 28.35
C LEU A 242 28.18 -4.88 28.50
N ARG A 243 29.34 -5.08 29.14
CA ARG A 243 29.83 -6.43 29.47
C ARG A 243 28.93 -7.11 30.49
N GLU A 244 28.55 -6.42 31.56
CA GLU A 244 27.63 -6.96 32.58
C GLU A 244 26.27 -7.34 31.98
N GLN A 245 25.73 -6.51 31.08
CA GLN A 245 24.47 -6.80 30.40
C GLN A 245 24.60 -8.02 29.48
N ASN A 246 25.69 -8.11 28.72
CA ASN A 246 25.95 -9.28 27.87
C ASN A 246 26.15 -10.56 28.69
N GLU A 247 26.81 -10.48 29.84
CA GLU A 247 26.97 -11.62 30.76
C GLU A 247 25.64 -12.06 31.36
N ARG A 248 24.73 -11.13 31.69
CA ARG A 248 23.38 -11.47 32.14
C ARG A 248 22.60 -12.21 31.06
N ILE A 249 22.63 -11.69 29.83
CA ILE A 249 21.97 -12.33 28.67
C ILE A 249 22.56 -13.72 28.42
N GLN A 250 23.89 -13.87 28.51
CA GLN A 250 24.53 -15.19 28.36
C GLN A 250 24.11 -16.17 29.45
N ARG A 251 24.05 -15.75 30.72
CA ARG A 251 23.59 -16.60 31.83
C ARG A 251 22.11 -16.99 31.68
N GLU A 252 21.27 -16.07 31.21
CA GLU A 252 19.86 -16.36 30.92
C GLU A 252 19.72 -17.39 29.79
N MET A 253 20.43 -17.21 28.68
CA MET A 253 20.44 -18.18 27.58
C MET A 253 20.99 -19.55 28.02
N GLU A 254 22.01 -19.60 28.87
CA GLU A 254 22.55 -20.85 29.41
C GLU A 254 21.57 -21.55 30.35
N MET A 255 20.86 -20.80 31.20
CA MET A 255 19.82 -21.33 32.07
C MET A 255 18.62 -21.86 31.26
N GLU A 256 18.20 -21.13 30.23
CA GLU A 256 17.13 -21.56 29.33
C GLU A 256 17.54 -22.82 28.54
N ALA A 257 18.79 -22.88 28.06
CA ALA A 257 19.32 -24.06 27.40
C ALA A 257 19.36 -25.28 28.33
N ARG A 258 19.75 -25.11 29.60
CA ARG A 258 19.71 -26.18 30.61
C ARG A 258 18.28 -26.63 30.91
N GLN A 259 17.35 -25.70 31.09
CA GLN A 259 15.94 -26.03 31.30
C GLN A 259 15.34 -26.77 30.10
N ARG A 260 15.72 -26.39 28.88
CA ARG A 260 15.30 -27.10 27.67
C ARG A 260 15.84 -28.52 27.62
N GLN A 261 17.11 -28.72 27.93
CA GLN A 261 17.71 -30.05 28.01
C GLN A 261 17.06 -30.92 29.10
N GLU A 262 16.78 -30.36 30.28
CA GLU A 262 16.09 -31.08 31.35
C GLU A 262 14.66 -31.48 30.97
N ARG A 263 13.93 -30.60 30.26
CA ARG A 263 12.58 -30.93 29.74
C ARG A 263 12.63 -32.02 28.69
N GLU A 264 13.58 -31.95 27.75
CA GLU A 264 13.76 -32.95 26.70
C GLU A 264 14.16 -34.31 27.31
N GLU A 265 15.04 -34.33 28.33
CA GLU A 265 15.39 -35.56 29.05
C GLU A 265 14.24 -36.12 29.89
N ALA A 266 13.46 -35.26 30.56
CA ALA A 266 12.28 -35.66 31.31
C ALA A 266 11.20 -36.24 30.39
N GLU A 267 11.00 -35.64 29.22
CA GLU A 267 10.08 -36.13 28.20
C GLU A 267 10.55 -37.47 27.62
N ARG A 268 11.85 -37.63 27.35
CA ARG A 268 12.41 -38.90 26.89
C ARG A 268 12.20 -40.01 27.93
N LYS A 269 12.48 -39.74 29.20
CA LYS A 269 12.24 -40.69 30.31
C LYS A 269 10.76 -41.01 30.48
N ALA A 270 9.87 -40.03 30.33
CA ALA A 270 8.42 -40.24 30.39
C ALA A 270 7.91 -41.11 29.23
N ASN A 271 8.43 -40.92 28.03
CA ASN A 271 8.09 -41.74 26.86
C ASN A 271 8.67 -43.16 26.97
N GLU A 272 9.89 -43.32 27.48
CA GLU A 272 10.48 -44.63 27.80
C GLU A 272 9.65 -45.36 28.89
N ALA A 273 9.16 -44.66 29.91
CA ALA A 273 8.28 -45.23 30.93
C ALA A 273 6.91 -45.66 30.35
N ARG A 274 6.30 -44.84 29.49
CA ARG A 274 5.03 -45.18 28.81
C ARG A 274 5.17 -46.41 27.92
N THR A 275 6.24 -46.49 27.13
CA THR A 275 6.49 -47.64 26.26
C THR A 275 6.78 -48.93 27.04
N MET A 276 7.45 -48.83 28.19
CA MET A 276 7.66 -49.97 29.10
C MET A 276 6.35 -50.43 29.77
N GLU A 277 5.50 -49.49 30.19
CA GLU A 277 4.17 -49.77 30.74
C GLU A 277 3.26 -50.44 29.69
N GLU A 278 3.27 -49.97 28.45
CA GLU A 278 2.54 -50.59 27.34
C GLU A 278 3.02 -52.01 27.05
N ARG A 279 4.34 -52.25 27.08
CA ARG A 279 4.94 -53.58 26.93
C ARG A 279 4.56 -54.51 28.08
N TRP A 280 4.55 -54.00 29.31
CA TRP A 280 4.12 -54.73 30.49
C TRP A 280 2.63 -55.10 30.43
N GLN A 281 1.76 -54.15 30.08
CA GLN A 281 0.32 -54.41 29.90
C GLN A 281 0.05 -55.39 28.76
N LYS A 282 0.81 -55.31 27.66
CA LYS A 282 0.71 -56.26 26.55
C LYS A 282 1.14 -57.67 26.96
N MET A 283 2.25 -57.81 27.69
CA MET A 283 2.69 -59.08 28.28
C MET A 283 1.64 -59.66 29.23
N LYS A 284 1.04 -58.83 30.09
CA LYS A 284 -0.01 -59.24 31.02
C LYS A 284 -1.27 -59.71 30.31
N ARG A 285 -1.66 -59.06 29.21
CA ARG A 285 -2.77 -59.51 28.34
C ARG A 285 -2.46 -60.84 27.66
N ILE A 286 -1.24 -61.03 27.18
CA ILE A 286 -0.80 -62.31 26.57
C ILE A 286 -0.78 -63.44 27.60
N GLN A 287 -0.32 -63.16 28.82
CA GLN A 287 -0.28 -64.13 29.91
C GLN A 287 -1.70 -64.51 30.37
N ALA A 288 -2.60 -63.54 30.51
CA ALA A 288 -4.01 -63.79 30.80
C ALA A 288 -4.71 -64.57 29.67
N GLN A 289 -4.39 -64.28 28.40
CA GLN A 289 -4.89 -65.04 27.26
C GLN A 289 -4.37 -66.49 27.26
N ARG A 290 -3.11 -66.69 27.67
CA ARG A 290 -2.51 -68.04 27.79
C ARG A 290 -3.15 -68.84 28.93
N GLU A 291 -3.37 -68.24 30.09
CA GLU A 291 -4.08 -68.87 31.21
C GLU A 291 -5.55 -69.16 30.86
N GLN A 292 -6.22 -68.26 30.14
CA GLN A 292 -7.56 -68.51 29.59
C GLN A 292 -7.55 -69.65 28.58
N MET A 293 -6.57 -69.73 27.69
CA MET A 293 -6.40 -70.82 26.72
C MET A 293 -6.11 -72.14 27.40
N GLU A 294 -5.27 -72.18 28.45
CA GLU A 294 -4.96 -73.40 29.20
C GLU A 294 -6.17 -73.87 30.03
N ASN A 295 -6.91 -72.96 30.66
CA ASN A 295 -8.20 -73.29 31.30
C ASN A 295 -9.25 -73.72 30.28
N MET A 296 -9.27 -73.11 29.10
CA MET A 296 -10.16 -73.48 28.00
C MET A 296 -9.78 -74.86 27.45
N GLN A 297 -8.51 -75.21 27.34
CA GLN A 297 -8.04 -76.55 26.92
C GLN A 297 -8.29 -77.63 27.97
N ARG A 298 -8.27 -77.28 29.27
CA ARG A 298 -8.72 -78.19 30.34
C ARG A 298 -10.23 -78.43 30.26
N ARG A 299 -11.02 -77.39 29.98
CA ARG A 299 -12.47 -77.53 29.71
C ARG A 299 -12.75 -78.25 28.39
N TRP A 300 -11.94 -78.03 27.36
CA TRP A 300 -12.08 -78.65 26.04
C TRP A 300 -11.80 -80.14 26.12
N ARG A 301 -10.80 -80.60 26.88
CA ARG A 301 -10.55 -82.04 27.08
C ARG A 301 -11.72 -82.77 27.75
N VAL A 302 -12.40 -82.12 28.71
CA VAL A 302 -13.62 -82.64 29.36
C VAL A 302 -14.83 -82.61 28.40
N ILE A 303 -14.85 -81.67 27.45
CA ILE A 303 -15.92 -81.52 26.43
C ILE A 303 -15.66 -82.40 25.19
N GLU A 304 -14.41 -82.75 24.86
CA GLU A 304 -14.00 -83.59 23.73
C GLU A 304 -14.42 -85.04 23.93
N GLU A 305 -14.29 -85.52 25.17
CA GLU A 305 -14.81 -86.81 25.61
C GLU A 305 -16.35 -86.87 25.55
N ALA A 306 -17.04 -85.72 25.64
CA ALA A 306 -18.50 -85.60 25.47
C ALA A 306 -18.93 -85.37 24.00
N ARG A 307 -18.14 -84.64 23.20
CA ARG A 307 -18.43 -84.29 21.79
C ARG A 307 -18.11 -85.38 20.79
N ALA A 308 -17.26 -86.34 21.12
CA ALA A 308 -17.11 -87.56 20.32
C ALA A 308 -18.41 -88.39 20.26
N GLN A 309 -19.30 -88.25 21.25
CA GLN A 309 -20.64 -88.84 21.24
C GLN A 309 -21.67 -88.00 20.44
N GLU A 310 -21.57 -86.65 20.45
CA GLU A 310 -22.48 -85.75 19.70
C GLU A 310 -22.12 -85.54 18.21
N MET A 311 -20.86 -85.72 17.81
CA MET A 311 -20.39 -85.54 16.42
C MET A 311 -20.98 -86.54 15.41
N ARG A 312 -21.64 -87.60 15.88
CA ARG A 312 -22.41 -88.52 15.02
C ARG A 312 -23.80 -87.97 14.63
N GLU A 313 -24.27 -86.92 15.31
CA GLU A 313 -25.62 -86.34 15.12
C GLU A 313 -25.62 -84.97 14.40
N GLN A 314 -24.46 -84.33 14.22
CA GLN A 314 -24.36 -82.98 13.65
C GLN A 314 -24.03 -82.89 12.15
N GLU A 315 -23.58 -83.98 11.51
CA GLU A 315 -23.24 -84.00 10.09
C GLU A 315 -24.47 -83.75 9.18
N GLU A 316 -25.67 -84.03 9.68
CA GLU A 316 -26.95 -83.84 8.96
C GLU A 316 -27.42 -82.36 8.91
N ARG A 317 -26.92 -81.50 9.81
CA ARG A 317 -27.39 -80.09 9.92
C ARG A 317 -26.62 -79.12 9.01
N GLN A 318 -25.38 -79.42 8.66
CA GLN A 318 -24.51 -78.49 7.92
C GLN A 318 -24.87 -78.31 6.43
N ARG A 319 -25.75 -79.15 5.88
CA ARG A 319 -26.18 -79.06 4.48
C ARG A 319 -27.20 -77.94 4.22
N LYS A 320 -27.85 -77.39 5.26
CA LYS A 320 -28.92 -76.37 5.14
C LYS A 320 -28.44 -74.92 5.28
N GLU A 321 -27.33 -74.66 5.97
CA GLU A 321 -26.86 -73.29 6.27
C GLU A 321 -26.10 -72.62 5.12
N ALA A 322 -25.52 -73.39 4.19
CA ALA A 322 -24.74 -72.85 3.07
C ALA A 322 -25.58 -72.09 2.03
N GLN A 323 -26.90 -72.33 1.97
CA GLN A 323 -27.81 -71.71 1.01
C GLN A 323 -28.30 -70.31 1.44
N GLU A 324 -28.32 -70.04 2.75
CA GLU A 324 -28.81 -68.77 3.31
C GLU A 324 -27.76 -67.65 3.24
N ARG A 325 -26.47 -68.00 3.26
CA ARG A 325 -25.35 -67.06 3.23
C ARG A 325 -25.25 -66.29 1.90
N ARG A 326 -25.66 -66.91 0.78
CA ARG A 326 -25.61 -66.27 -0.55
C ARG A 326 -26.71 -65.21 -0.78
N ARG A 327 -27.81 -65.26 -0.02
CA ARG A 327 -28.92 -64.29 -0.14
C ARG A 327 -28.60 -62.96 0.54
N ARG A 328 -27.93 -63.01 1.70
CA ARG A 328 -27.55 -61.82 2.49
C ARG A 328 -26.50 -60.93 1.79
N GLU A 329 -25.57 -61.54 1.05
CA GLU A 329 -24.52 -60.79 0.32
C GLU A 329 -25.04 -59.99 -0.89
N GLN A 330 -26.18 -60.35 -1.47
CA GLN A 330 -26.79 -59.59 -2.59
C GLN A 330 -27.57 -58.37 -2.10
N GLU A 331 -28.23 -58.46 -0.94
CA GLU A 331 -28.98 -57.35 -0.33
C GLU A 331 -28.05 -56.23 0.15
N GLU A 332 -26.89 -56.56 0.72
CA GLU A 332 -25.91 -55.56 1.19
C GLU A 332 -25.27 -54.74 0.04
N ARG A 333 -25.10 -55.34 -1.14
CA ARG A 333 -24.55 -54.63 -2.31
C ARG A 333 -25.55 -53.62 -2.89
N TYR A 334 -26.84 -53.89 -2.79
CA TYR A 334 -27.90 -53.01 -3.27
C TYR A 334 -28.05 -51.76 -2.37
N VAL A 335 -27.96 -51.93 -1.05
CA VAL A 335 -28.03 -50.81 -0.09
C VAL A 335 -26.87 -49.83 -0.25
N ARG A 336 -25.64 -50.33 -0.45
CA ARG A 336 -24.46 -49.46 -0.66
C ARG A 336 -24.55 -48.60 -1.93
N GLN A 337 -25.18 -49.11 -2.99
CA GLN A 337 -25.36 -48.35 -4.23
C GLN A 337 -26.41 -47.24 -4.09
N GLN A 338 -27.47 -47.47 -3.30
CA GLN A 338 -28.50 -46.46 -3.00
C GLN A 338 -27.93 -45.30 -2.17
N GLU A 339 -27.12 -45.59 -1.15
CA GLU A 339 -26.49 -44.57 -0.30
C GLU A 339 -25.47 -43.71 -1.06
N GLU A 340 -24.67 -44.31 -1.94
CA GLU A 340 -23.69 -43.57 -2.73
C GLU A 340 -24.35 -42.65 -3.78
N ALA A 341 -25.46 -43.10 -4.37
CA ALA A 341 -26.26 -42.29 -5.28
C ALA A 341 -26.92 -41.09 -4.57
N ALA A 342 -27.44 -41.31 -3.35
CA ALA A 342 -28.03 -40.25 -2.53
C ALA A 342 -27.00 -39.18 -2.13
N ARG A 343 -25.77 -39.59 -1.77
CA ARG A 343 -24.69 -38.64 -1.41
C ARG A 343 -24.28 -37.76 -2.59
N ARG A 344 -24.13 -38.34 -3.79
CA ARG A 344 -23.78 -37.57 -5.00
C ARG A 344 -24.87 -36.56 -5.39
N ALA A 345 -26.14 -36.89 -5.19
CA ALA A 345 -27.25 -35.98 -5.47
C ALA A 345 -27.27 -34.76 -4.52
N GLN A 346 -26.92 -34.95 -3.24
CA GLN A 346 -26.82 -33.85 -2.27
C GLN A 346 -25.63 -32.92 -2.57
N GLU A 347 -24.46 -33.48 -2.88
CA GLU A 347 -23.27 -32.70 -3.25
C GLU A 347 -23.52 -31.85 -4.51
N GLU A 348 -24.26 -32.37 -5.51
CA GLU A 348 -24.58 -31.62 -6.73
C GLU A 348 -25.59 -30.48 -6.48
N GLN A 349 -26.57 -30.68 -5.59
CA GLN A 349 -27.51 -29.62 -5.19
C GLN A 349 -26.80 -28.49 -4.44
N GLU A 350 -25.88 -28.81 -3.53
CA GLU A 350 -25.12 -27.80 -2.80
C GLU A 350 -24.21 -26.99 -3.73
N ARG A 351 -23.58 -27.66 -4.71
CA ARG A 351 -22.74 -26.98 -5.72
C ARG A 351 -23.55 -25.98 -6.54
N LYS A 352 -24.74 -26.37 -7.02
CA LYS A 352 -25.64 -25.47 -7.77
C LYS A 352 -26.07 -24.26 -6.93
N ARG A 353 -26.39 -24.45 -5.65
CA ARG A 353 -26.78 -23.36 -4.76
C ARG A 353 -25.64 -22.35 -4.53
N ARG A 354 -24.40 -22.83 -4.41
CA ARG A 354 -23.22 -21.95 -4.30
C ARG A 354 -22.95 -21.18 -5.58
N GLU A 355 -23.01 -21.85 -6.74
CA GLU A 355 -22.82 -21.19 -8.05
C GLU A 355 -23.88 -20.10 -8.30
N GLU A 356 -25.13 -20.32 -7.88
CA GLU A 356 -26.22 -19.36 -8.03
C GLU A 356 -26.07 -18.15 -7.08
N GLN A 357 -25.67 -18.39 -5.82
CA GLN A 357 -25.35 -17.31 -4.89
C GLN A 357 -24.18 -16.44 -5.36
N GLU A 358 -23.13 -17.06 -5.93
CA GLU A 358 -21.98 -16.33 -6.44
C GLU A 358 -22.34 -15.48 -7.67
N ARG A 359 -23.18 -16.00 -8.58
CA ARG A 359 -23.69 -15.21 -9.72
C ARG A 359 -24.53 -14.02 -9.26
N ALA A 360 -25.45 -14.24 -8.32
CA ALA A 360 -26.27 -13.16 -7.77
C ALA A 360 -25.44 -12.07 -7.07
N ALA A 361 -24.37 -12.45 -6.35
CA ALA A 361 -23.48 -11.50 -5.72
C ALA A 361 -22.71 -10.64 -6.75
N ARG A 362 -22.20 -11.26 -7.82
CA ARG A 362 -21.50 -10.54 -8.90
C ARG A 362 -22.43 -9.57 -9.64
N GLU A 363 -23.66 -9.99 -9.92
CA GLU A 363 -24.66 -9.12 -10.57
C GLU A 363 -25.06 -7.93 -9.69
N ALA A 364 -25.22 -8.14 -8.38
CA ALA A 364 -25.52 -7.08 -7.43
C ALA A 364 -24.38 -6.06 -7.29
N GLU A 365 -23.13 -6.53 -7.25
CA GLU A 365 -21.94 -5.67 -7.22
C GLU A 365 -21.81 -4.84 -8.50
N GLU A 366 -22.01 -5.45 -9.67
CA GLU A 366 -21.96 -4.74 -10.94
C GLU A 366 -23.10 -3.71 -11.09
N ALA A 367 -24.30 -4.05 -10.64
CA ALA A 367 -25.43 -3.12 -10.61
C ALA A 367 -25.17 -1.93 -9.68
N ALA A 368 -24.58 -2.17 -8.50
CA ALA A 368 -24.20 -1.11 -7.57
C ALA A 368 -23.12 -0.18 -8.16
N ARG A 369 -22.12 -0.74 -8.85
CA ARG A 369 -21.09 0.05 -9.53
C ARG A 369 -21.68 0.94 -10.62
N ARG A 370 -22.56 0.39 -11.47
CA ARG A 370 -23.24 1.17 -12.52
C ARG A 370 -24.10 2.28 -11.93
N ALA A 371 -24.82 2.03 -10.84
CA ALA A 371 -25.63 3.05 -10.16
C ALA A 371 -24.77 4.20 -9.58
N GLN A 372 -23.59 3.89 -9.03
CA GLN A 372 -22.65 4.92 -8.56
C GLN A 372 -22.08 5.76 -9.71
N GLU A 373 -21.64 5.11 -10.80
CA GLU A 373 -21.14 5.80 -11.99
C GLU A 373 -22.21 6.72 -12.60
N GLU A 374 -23.48 6.28 -12.63
CA GLU A 374 -24.59 7.10 -13.12
C GLU A 374 -24.90 8.30 -12.19
N GLN A 375 -24.86 8.10 -10.87
CA GLN A 375 -25.01 9.19 -9.91
C GLN A 375 -23.90 10.23 -10.04
N GLU A 376 -22.65 9.79 -10.19
CA GLU A 376 -21.51 10.70 -10.36
C GLU A 376 -21.62 11.47 -11.67
N ARG A 377 -22.00 10.80 -12.76
CA ARG A 377 -22.24 11.46 -14.05
C ARG A 377 -23.34 12.51 -13.94
N ASN A 378 -24.47 12.17 -13.34
CA ASN A 378 -25.58 13.10 -13.15
C ASN A 378 -25.18 14.30 -12.27
N ALA A 379 -24.36 14.07 -11.22
CA ALA A 379 -23.85 15.14 -10.37
C ALA A 379 -22.90 16.08 -11.13
N ARG A 380 -22.01 15.54 -11.97
CA ARG A 380 -21.12 16.35 -12.84
C ARG A 380 -21.92 17.17 -13.85
N GLU A 381 -22.90 16.57 -14.51
CA GLU A 381 -23.78 17.29 -15.46
C GLU A 381 -24.57 18.40 -14.77
N GLN A 382 -25.05 18.19 -13.54
CA GLN A 382 -25.73 19.24 -12.76
C GLN A 382 -24.79 20.37 -12.35
N TRP A 383 -23.56 20.05 -11.91
CA TRP A 383 -22.56 21.05 -11.54
C TRP A 383 -22.16 21.91 -12.74
N GLU A 384 -21.94 21.30 -13.91
CA GLU A 384 -21.62 22.03 -15.15
C GLU A 384 -22.76 22.95 -15.58
N ARG A 385 -24.02 22.50 -15.49
CA ARG A 385 -25.19 23.35 -15.77
C ARG A 385 -25.26 24.54 -14.81
N GLN A 386 -25.08 24.31 -13.51
CA GLN A 386 -25.08 25.39 -12.51
C GLN A 386 -23.94 26.38 -12.74
N ALA A 387 -22.74 25.91 -13.08
CA ALA A 387 -21.61 26.78 -13.41
C ALA A 387 -21.88 27.61 -14.68
N GLN A 388 -22.47 27.01 -15.72
CA GLN A 388 -22.87 27.72 -16.94
C GLN A 388 -23.96 28.76 -16.68
N GLU A 389 -24.96 28.42 -15.86
CA GLU A 389 -26.01 29.35 -15.45
C GLU A 389 -25.45 30.51 -14.61
N ALA A 390 -24.56 30.22 -13.66
CA ALA A 390 -23.90 31.24 -12.84
C ALA A 390 -23.05 32.18 -13.71
N ASN A 391 -22.27 31.65 -14.64
CA ASN A 391 -21.48 32.46 -15.58
C ASN A 391 -22.39 33.33 -16.47
N THR A 392 -23.50 32.77 -16.94
CA THR A 392 -24.51 33.50 -17.73
C THR A 392 -25.16 34.62 -16.93
N GLN A 393 -25.50 34.39 -15.66
CA GLN A 393 -26.09 35.38 -14.77
C GLN A 393 -25.09 36.50 -14.42
N TRP A 394 -23.83 36.14 -14.18
CA TRP A 394 -22.77 37.10 -13.92
C TRP A 394 -22.54 38.01 -15.12
N GLY A 395 -22.41 37.44 -16.33
CA GLY A 395 -22.30 38.22 -17.57
C GLY A 395 -23.48 39.17 -17.80
N ARG A 396 -24.72 38.72 -17.57
CA ARG A 396 -25.91 39.60 -17.62
C ARG A 396 -25.81 40.76 -16.63
N THR A 397 -25.32 40.50 -15.42
CA THR A 397 -25.18 41.50 -14.36
C THR A 397 -24.15 42.56 -14.74
N ILE A 398 -22.98 42.15 -15.25
CA ILE A 398 -21.94 43.08 -15.70
C ILE A 398 -22.42 43.91 -16.90
N CYS A 399 -23.01 43.30 -17.92
CA CYS A 399 -23.52 44.03 -19.07
C CYS A 399 -24.60 45.05 -18.67
N ARG A 400 -25.51 44.67 -17.75
CA ARG A 400 -26.52 45.59 -17.22
C ARG A 400 -25.89 46.74 -16.43
N LEU A 401 -24.89 46.45 -15.60
CA LEU A 401 -24.18 47.46 -14.82
C LEU A 401 -23.47 48.46 -15.74
N TYR A 402 -22.83 47.97 -16.81
CA TYR A 402 -22.20 48.81 -17.84
C TYR A 402 -23.20 49.79 -18.46
N GLU A 403 -24.37 49.33 -18.91
CA GLU A 403 -25.37 50.22 -19.51
C GLU A 403 -25.95 51.21 -18.49
N VAL A 404 -26.22 50.78 -17.25
CA VAL A 404 -26.70 51.67 -16.19
C VAL A 404 -25.68 52.76 -15.88
N LYS A 405 -24.39 52.40 -15.72
CA LYS A 405 -23.31 53.37 -15.48
C LYS A 405 -23.17 54.34 -16.66
N TRP A 406 -23.24 53.84 -17.90
CA TRP A 406 -23.21 54.69 -19.09
C TRP A 406 -24.41 55.63 -19.19
N GLN A 407 -25.60 55.18 -18.81
CA GLN A 407 -26.80 56.01 -18.82
C GLN A 407 -26.70 57.13 -17.78
N LYS A 408 -26.24 56.82 -16.55
CA LYS A 408 -25.97 57.82 -15.52
C LYS A 408 -24.93 58.85 -15.97
N LEU A 409 -23.86 58.41 -16.65
CA LEU A 409 -22.87 59.30 -17.25
C LEU A 409 -23.45 60.20 -18.35
N LYS A 410 -24.57 59.86 -18.99
CA LYS A 410 -25.22 60.71 -19.99
C LYS A 410 -26.19 61.70 -19.36
N GLU A 411 -27.02 61.24 -18.43
CA GLU A 411 -28.16 62.01 -17.89
C GLU A 411 -27.77 62.94 -16.75
N GLU A 412 -26.97 62.46 -15.80
CA GLU A 412 -26.71 63.17 -14.56
C GLU A 412 -25.43 64.03 -14.65
N PRO A 413 -25.38 65.18 -13.97
CA PRO A 413 -24.14 65.94 -13.76
C PRO A 413 -23.28 65.26 -12.70
N VAL A 414 -22.95 63.98 -12.91
CA VAL A 414 -22.00 63.24 -12.07
C VAL A 414 -20.64 63.93 -12.17
N LYS A 415 -20.03 64.21 -11.01
CA LYS A 415 -18.67 64.77 -10.90
C LYS A 415 -17.79 63.78 -10.13
N ASP A 416 -16.49 63.87 -10.37
CA ASP A 416 -15.46 63.14 -9.63
C ASP A 416 -15.53 61.61 -9.74
N VAL A 417 -15.95 61.08 -10.90
CA VAL A 417 -15.92 59.64 -11.19
C VAL A 417 -14.47 59.15 -11.21
N ARG A 418 -14.16 58.14 -10.40
CA ARG A 418 -12.81 57.56 -10.34
C ARG A 418 -12.55 56.59 -11.50
N PHE A 419 -11.28 56.32 -11.76
CA PHE A 419 -10.86 55.41 -12.83
C PHE A 419 -11.54 54.03 -12.75
N PHE A 420 -11.45 53.36 -11.60
CA PHE A 420 -12.00 52.00 -11.40
C PHE A 420 -13.53 51.94 -11.37
N GLU A 421 -14.21 53.08 -11.18
CA GLU A 421 -15.66 53.16 -11.21
C GLU A 421 -16.20 53.28 -12.65
N PHE A 422 -15.33 53.69 -13.58
CA PHE A 422 -15.68 53.97 -14.96
C PHE A 422 -16.13 52.70 -15.70
N PRO A 423 -17.22 52.75 -16.50
CA PRO A 423 -17.77 51.57 -17.18
C PRO A 423 -16.98 51.23 -18.45
N PHE A 424 -15.78 50.68 -18.29
CA PHE A 424 -15.04 50.10 -19.42
C PHE A 424 -15.72 48.81 -19.93
N PRO A 425 -15.67 48.52 -21.24
CA PRO A 425 -16.33 47.35 -21.83
C PRO A 425 -15.43 46.12 -21.66
N ILE A 426 -15.22 45.69 -20.42
CA ILE A 426 -14.42 44.51 -20.08
C ILE A 426 -15.28 43.53 -19.27
N ALA A 427 -15.05 42.23 -19.47
CA ALA A 427 -15.69 41.18 -18.67
C ALA A 427 -15.04 41.06 -17.28
N ALA A 428 -14.98 42.17 -16.55
CA ALA A 428 -14.48 42.24 -15.18
C ALA A 428 -15.30 43.29 -14.42
N GLU A 429 -15.43 43.12 -13.10
CA GLU A 429 -16.19 44.06 -12.25
C GLU A 429 -15.48 45.41 -12.11
N THR A 430 -14.14 45.41 -12.09
CA THR A 430 -13.30 46.59 -11.95
C THR A 430 -12.14 46.57 -12.95
N CYS A 431 -11.67 47.77 -13.31
CA CYS A 431 -10.47 48.00 -14.12
C CYS A 431 -9.54 48.85 -13.27
N ASP A 432 -8.40 48.30 -12.83
CA ASP A 432 -7.50 49.02 -11.93
C ASP A 432 -6.38 49.75 -12.71
N ASP A 433 -6.01 49.20 -13.88
CA ASP A 433 -4.99 49.78 -14.76
C ASP A 433 -5.45 49.82 -16.23
N PRO A 434 -5.04 50.81 -17.05
CA PRO A 434 -5.31 50.82 -18.48
C PRO A 434 -4.83 49.55 -19.22
N SER A 435 -3.80 48.89 -18.70
CA SER A 435 -3.27 47.63 -19.26
C SER A 435 -4.25 46.46 -19.16
N ASP A 436 -5.26 46.54 -18.29
CA ASP A 436 -6.32 45.52 -18.17
C ASP A 436 -7.24 45.49 -19.40
N ILE A 437 -7.22 46.53 -20.23
CA ILE A 437 -8.06 46.69 -21.41
C ILE A 437 -7.36 46.07 -22.63
N THR A 438 -7.47 44.74 -22.73
CA THR A 438 -6.96 43.98 -23.88
C THR A 438 -8.03 43.82 -24.98
N LEU A 439 -7.59 43.54 -26.20
CA LEU A 439 -8.47 43.30 -27.34
C LEU A 439 -9.43 42.13 -27.06
N GLU A 440 -8.95 41.07 -26.41
CA GLU A 440 -9.71 39.86 -26.10
C GLU A 440 -10.82 40.15 -25.10
N ARG A 441 -10.51 40.87 -24.02
CA ARG A 441 -11.50 41.25 -22.98
C ARG A 441 -12.58 42.17 -23.53
N VAL A 442 -12.20 43.12 -24.39
CA VAL A 442 -13.16 44.00 -25.08
C VAL A 442 -14.01 43.19 -26.06
N ARG A 443 -13.41 42.30 -26.85
CA ARG A 443 -14.12 41.41 -27.79
C ARG A 443 -15.13 40.53 -27.07
N GLU A 444 -14.71 39.89 -25.99
CA GLU A 444 -15.54 39.01 -25.15
C GLU A 444 -16.74 39.78 -24.58
N PHE A 445 -16.50 40.96 -23.99
CA PHE A 445 -17.56 41.78 -23.43
C PHE A 445 -18.55 42.28 -24.49
N LEU A 446 -18.06 42.80 -25.61
CA LEU A 446 -18.90 43.40 -26.65
C LEU A 446 -19.79 42.37 -27.35
N PHE A 447 -19.30 41.15 -27.51
CA PHE A 447 -20.02 40.05 -28.15
C PHE A 447 -20.61 39.05 -27.16
N TRP A 448 -20.75 39.43 -25.90
CA TRP A 448 -21.32 38.58 -24.88
C TRP A 448 -22.78 38.20 -25.25
N PRO A 449 -23.13 36.91 -25.36
CA PRO A 449 -24.43 36.48 -25.92
C PRO A 449 -25.65 37.02 -25.18
N GLN A 450 -25.51 37.31 -23.89
CA GLN A 450 -26.61 37.77 -23.03
C GLN A 450 -26.59 39.28 -22.77
N ARG A 451 -25.84 40.06 -23.56
CA ARG A 451 -25.91 41.52 -23.48
C ARG A 451 -27.24 42.00 -24.07
N PRO A 452 -28.10 42.70 -23.31
CA PRO A 452 -29.45 43.08 -23.75
C PRO A 452 -29.43 43.95 -25.01
N ASP A 453 -28.44 44.83 -25.14
CA ASP A 453 -28.28 45.71 -26.30
C ASP A 453 -27.86 44.99 -27.59
N CYS A 454 -27.39 43.75 -27.48
CA CYS A 454 -26.94 42.92 -28.59
C CYS A 454 -28.03 41.99 -29.13
N GLU A 455 -29.14 41.82 -28.41
CA GLU A 455 -30.22 40.93 -28.81
C GLU A 455 -30.83 41.41 -30.14
N GLY A 456 -30.69 40.61 -31.19
CA GLY A 456 -31.17 40.91 -32.55
C GLY A 456 -30.28 41.83 -33.40
N LYS A 457 -29.16 42.35 -32.88
CA LYS A 457 -28.23 43.19 -33.65
C LYS A 457 -27.06 42.38 -34.19
N THR A 458 -26.60 42.71 -35.39
CA THR A 458 -25.39 42.14 -35.97
C THR A 458 -24.14 42.65 -35.25
N LYS A 459 -23.04 41.87 -35.28
CA LYS A 459 -21.74 42.27 -34.70
C LYS A 459 -21.30 43.66 -35.18
N ARG A 460 -21.52 43.96 -36.47
CA ARG A 460 -21.17 45.25 -37.08
C ARG A 460 -22.03 46.41 -36.55
N GLU A 461 -23.30 46.19 -36.26
CA GLU A 461 -24.17 47.21 -35.64
C GLU A 461 -23.77 47.51 -34.20
N ILE A 462 -23.45 46.47 -33.42
CA ILE A 462 -22.94 46.63 -32.04
C ILE A 462 -21.67 47.48 -32.06
N LEU A 463 -20.72 47.14 -32.93
CA LEU A 463 -19.46 47.89 -33.07
C LEU A 463 -19.69 49.35 -33.50
N LYS A 464 -20.60 49.63 -34.44
CA LYS A 464 -20.94 51.01 -34.83
C LYS A 464 -21.43 51.84 -33.64
N ILE A 465 -22.27 51.26 -32.77
CA ILE A 465 -22.76 51.92 -31.57
C ILE A 465 -21.60 52.25 -30.62
N GLU A 466 -20.67 51.31 -30.44
CA GLU A 466 -19.50 51.49 -29.57
C GLU A 466 -18.48 52.48 -30.13
N VAL A 467 -18.21 52.48 -31.45
CA VAL A 467 -17.34 53.49 -32.09
C VAL A 467 -17.87 54.89 -31.84
N LEU A 468 -19.19 55.08 -31.95
CA LEU A 468 -19.81 56.37 -31.66
C LEU A 468 -19.75 56.75 -30.18
N ARG A 469 -19.80 55.76 -29.27
CA ARG A 469 -19.72 55.93 -27.81
C ARG A 469 -18.30 56.29 -27.36
N TRP A 470 -17.28 55.67 -27.96
CA TRP A 470 -15.86 55.80 -27.60
C TRP A 470 -15.07 56.73 -28.53
N HIS A 471 -15.73 57.55 -29.36
CA HIS A 471 -15.05 58.51 -30.22
C HIS A 471 -14.28 59.55 -29.37
N PRO A 472 -12.98 59.78 -29.62
CA PRO A 472 -12.12 60.57 -28.72
C PRO A 472 -12.66 61.98 -28.47
N ASP A 473 -13.07 62.69 -29.53
CA ASP A 473 -13.63 64.04 -29.43
C ASP A 473 -14.91 64.13 -28.56
N LYS A 474 -15.83 63.17 -28.73
CA LYS A 474 -17.07 63.13 -27.95
C LYS A 474 -16.83 62.66 -26.52
N PHE A 475 -15.86 61.78 -26.32
CA PHE A 475 -15.46 61.29 -25.01
C PHE A 475 -14.83 62.42 -24.20
N GLU A 476 -13.86 63.15 -24.76
CA GLU A 476 -13.20 64.28 -24.09
C GLU A 476 -14.19 65.39 -23.72
N SER A 477 -15.08 65.77 -24.65
CA SER A 477 -16.05 66.85 -24.41
C SER A 477 -17.16 66.49 -23.42
N ARG A 478 -17.68 65.24 -23.44
CA ARG A 478 -18.84 64.86 -22.62
C ARG A 478 -18.48 64.17 -21.31
N VAL A 479 -17.42 63.37 -21.31
CA VAL A 479 -17.01 62.53 -20.17
C VAL A 479 -15.89 63.19 -19.39
N GLY A 480 -14.96 63.89 -20.06
CA GLY A 480 -13.80 64.51 -19.41
C GLY A 480 -14.12 65.36 -18.18
N PRO A 481 -15.08 66.29 -18.24
CA PRO A 481 -15.46 67.10 -17.08
C PRO A 481 -16.07 66.33 -15.89
N LYS A 482 -16.44 65.06 -16.08
CA LYS A 482 -17.09 64.21 -15.05
C LYS A 482 -16.10 63.31 -14.32
N VAL A 483 -14.92 63.09 -14.89
CA VAL A 483 -13.87 62.24 -14.32
C VAL A 483 -13.04 63.05 -13.33
N LEU A 484 -12.64 62.42 -12.23
CA LEU A 484 -11.74 63.03 -11.25
C LEU A 484 -10.46 63.53 -11.95
N PRO A 485 -10.01 64.79 -11.78
CA PRO A 485 -8.86 65.33 -12.50
C PRO A 485 -7.57 64.53 -12.32
N ALA A 486 -7.37 63.89 -11.16
CA ALA A 486 -6.23 63.03 -10.88
C ALA A 486 -6.22 61.74 -11.73
N ASP A 487 -7.40 61.22 -12.07
CA ASP A 487 -7.57 59.98 -12.83
C ASP A 487 -7.75 60.24 -14.33
N TRP A 488 -8.00 61.49 -14.75
CA TRP A 488 -8.32 61.84 -16.13
C TRP A 488 -7.30 61.32 -17.15
N LYS A 489 -6.00 61.46 -16.85
CA LYS A 489 -4.94 60.98 -17.74
C LYS A 489 -5.05 59.47 -18.00
N ARG A 490 -5.31 58.69 -16.95
CA ARG A 490 -5.48 57.23 -17.03
C ARG A 490 -6.77 56.85 -17.75
N THR A 491 -7.87 57.51 -17.41
CA THR A 491 -9.18 57.27 -18.06
C THR A 491 -9.13 57.58 -19.55
N LYS A 492 -8.43 58.65 -19.94
CA LYS A 492 -8.23 59.03 -21.34
C LYS A 492 -7.43 57.97 -22.10
N GLU A 493 -6.31 57.53 -21.55
CA GLU A 493 -5.48 56.47 -22.13
C GLU A 493 -6.27 55.16 -22.32
N ALA A 494 -7.01 54.75 -21.29
CA ALA A 494 -7.89 53.60 -21.33
C ALA A 494 -8.99 53.73 -22.40
N ALA A 495 -9.61 54.91 -22.53
CA ALA A 495 -10.63 55.17 -23.55
C ALA A 495 -10.05 55.13 -24.97
N GLU A 496 -8.83 55.62 -25.18
CA GLU A 496 -8.11 55.53 -26.46
C GLU A 496 -7.80 54.08 -26.84
N LEU A 497 -7.45 53.23 -25.87
CA LEU A 497 -7.29 51.78 -26.07
C LEU A 497 -8.61 51.12 -26.50
N VAL A 498 -9.71 51.41 -25.79
CA VAL A 498 -11.03 50.89 -26.18
C VAL A 498 -11.41 51.33 -27.59
N ALA A 499 -11.26 52.63 -27.92
CA ALA A 499 -11.57 53.15 -29.25
C ALA A 499 -10.76 52.44 -30.35
N ARG A 500 -9.47 52.17 -30.09
CA ARG A 500 -8.59 51.41 -30.97
C ARG A 500 -9.10 49.99 -31.17
N TRP A 501 -9.40 49.26 -30.09
CA TRP A 501 -9.88 47.88 -30.15
C TRP A 501 -11.23 47.75 -30.84
N VAL A 502 -12.18 48.64 -30.56
CA VAL A 502 -13.48 48.65 -31.25
C VAL A 502 -13.29 48.90 -32.75
N THR A 503 -12.38 49.79 -33.13
CA THR A 503 -12.07 50.07 -34.55
C THR A 503 -11.40 48.87 -35.23
N THR A 504 -10.47 48.21 -34.54
CA THR A 504 -9.84 46.96 -35.02
C THR A 504 -10.89 45.86 -35.23
N LEU A 505 -11.79 45.64 -34.26
CA LEU A 505 -12.88 44.68 -34.38
C LEU A 505 -13.87 45.05 -35.51
N MET A 506 -14.06 46.34 -35.80
CA MET A 506 -14.89 46.81 -36.91
C MET A 506 -14.24 46.60 -38.28
N ALA A 507 -12.91 46.53 -38.35
CA ALA A 507 -12.21 46.13 -39.56
C ALA A 507 -12.27 44.60 -39.78
N GLU A 508 -12.38 43.81 -38.71
CA GLU A 508 -12.52 42.34 -38.77
C GLU A 508 -13.93 41.85 -39.13
N ALA A 509 -14.97 42.67 -38.91
CA ALA A 509 -16.39 42.31 -39.01
C ALA A 509 -17.07 42.85 -40.27
#